data_AF-A0A7C3JCI6-F1
#
_entry.id   AF-A0A7C3JCI6-F1
#
_cell.length_a   1.000
_cell.length_b   1.000
_cell.length_c   1.000
_cell.angle_alpha   90.00
_cell.angle_beta   90.00
_cell.angle_gamma   90.00
#
_symmetry.space_group_name_H-M   'P 1'
#
loop_
_entity.id
_entity.type
_entity.pdbx_description
1 polymer ?
#
loop_
_entity_poly.entity_id
_entity_poly.type
_entity_poly.pdbx_seq_one_letter_code
_entity_poly.pdbx_strand_id
1 'polypeptide(L)'
;MCNTHVWDASIAAQMDIALDSMIQMILLNDDEVLISRTIWSETLLRAVVNACSQGINLAAVMMELRREAHRRGLNGQGCVS
;
A
#
# COMPACT_ATOMS: atom_id res chain seq x y z
N MET A 1 -11.20 1.34 12.81
CA MET A 1 -9.74 1.49 12.72
C MET A 1 -9.15 0.11 12.41
N CYS A 2 -8.34 -0.05 11.35
CA CYS A 2 -7.67 -1.33 11.10
C CYS A 2 -6.69 -1.59 12.24
N ASN A 3 -6.63 -2.82 12.76
CA ASN A 3 -5.82 -3.12 13.93
C ASN A 3 -4.37 -3.35 13.49
N THR A 4 -3.63 -2.26 13.26
CA THR A 4 -2.24 -2.28 12.78
C THR A 4 -1.22 -2.59 13.88
N HIS A 5 -1.68 -2.98 15.08
CA HIS A 5 -0.85 -3.08 16.28
C HIS A 5 -0.14 -4.43 16.47
N VAL A 6 -0.35 -5.42 15.60
CA VAL A 6 0.32 -6.73 15.66
C VAL A 6 0.97 -7.06 14.32
N TRP A 7 1.97 -6.27 13.97
CA TRP A 7 2.77 -6.48 12.77
C TRP A 7 4.12 -7.01 13.21
N ASP A 8 4.56 -8.11 12.60
CA ASP A 8 5.94 -8.55 12.78
C ASP A 8 6.88 -7.43 12.29
N ALA A 9 8.02 -7.27 12.96
CA ALA A 9 9.07 -6.31 12.61
C ALA A 9 9.52 -6.47 11.15
N SER A 10 9.44 -7.70 10.61
CA SER A 10 9.72 -7.99 9.20
C SER A 10 8.74 -7.34 8.22
N ILE A 11 7.48 -7.15 8.61
CA ILE A 11 6.46 -6.45 7.79
C ILE A 11 6.62 -4.94 7.94
N ALA A 12 6.87 -4.47 9.17
CA ALA A 12 7.13 -3.06 9.44
C ALA A 12 8.31 -2.53 8.61
N ALA A 13 9.37 -3.32 8.44
CA ALA A 13 10.53 -2.97 7.63
C ALA A 13 10.22 -2.77 6.13
N GLN A 14 9.12 -3.31 5.62
CA GLN A 14 8.73 -3.15 4.21
C GLN A 14 7.90 -1.91 3.95
N MET A 15 7.40 -1.26 4.99
CA MET A 15 6.65 -0.02 4.90
C MET A 15 7.60 1.18 4.93
N ASP A 16 7.48 2.07 3.96
CA ASP A 16 8.07 3.42 4.02
C ASP A 16 7.06 4.46 4.52
N ILE A 17 5.77 4.21 4.30
CA ILE A 17 4.66 4.94 4.92
C ILE A 17 3.77 3.99 5.72
N ALA A 18 3.28 4.44 6.87
CA ALA A 18 2.31 3.69 7.66
C ALA A 18 0.95 3.61 6.94
N LEU A 19 0.17 2.55 7.19
CA LEU A 19 -1.10 2.33 6.48
C LEU A 19 -2.15 3.43 6.73
N ASP A 20 -2.18 3.99 7.93
CA ASP A 20 -3.04 5.13 8.25
C ASP A 20 -2.65 6.38 7.45
N SER A 21 -1.35 6.61 7.32
CA SER A 21 -0.78 7.68 6.50
C SER A 21 -1.09 7.45 5.02
N MET A 22 -0.98 6.22 4.52
CA MET A 22 -1.40 5.85 3.16
C MET A 22 -2.86 6.22 2.90
N ILE A 23 -3.79 5.88 3.81
CA ILE A 23 -5.20 6.26 3.67
C ILE A 23 -5.37 7.78 3.66
N GLN A 24 -4.66 8.51 4.53
CA GLN A 24 -4.70 9.98 4.53
C GLN A 24 -4.20 10.58 3.22
N MET A 25 -3.08 10.08 2.68
CA MET A 25 -2.53 10.51 1.39
C MET A 25 -3.53 10.28 0.25
N ILE A 26 -4.21 9.13 0.22
CA ILE A 26 -5.29 8.86 -0.75
C ILE A 26 -6.41 9.90 -0.64
N LEU A 27 -6.86 10.19 0.59
CA LEU A 27 -7.93 11.17 0.82
C LEU A 27 -7.53 12.59 0.45
N LEU A 28 -6.24 12.91 0.54
CA LEU A 28 -5.67 14.20 0.13
C LEU A 28 -5.30 14.24 -1.37
N ASN A 29 -5.52 13.14 -2.11
CA ASN A 29 -5.11 12.98 -3.50
C ASN A 29 -3.60 13.26 -3.70
N ASP A 30 -2.81 12.79 -2.73
CA ASP A 30 -1.35 12.88 -2.75
C ASP A 30 -0.77 11.70 -3.55
N ASP A 31 -0.21 12.02 -4.70
CA ASP A 31 0.33 11.07 -5.66
C ASP A 31 1.63 10.39 -5.18
N GLU A 32 2.29 10.90 -4.14
CA GLU A 32 3.49 10.25 -3.57
C GLU A 32 3.17 8.84 -3.07
N VAL A 33 1.91 8.55 -2.73
CA VAL A 33 1.46 7.21 -2.35
C VAL A 33 1.68 6.18 -3.47
N LEU A 34 1.68 6.61 -4.74
CA LEU A 34 1.80 5.72 -5.92
C LEU A 34 3.24 5.23 -6.15
N ILE A 35 4.23 5.93 -5.59
CA ILE A 35 5.65 5.57 -5.69
C ILE A 35 6.18 4.94 -4.40
N SER A 36 5.37 4.88 -3.34
CA SER A 36 5.74 4.35 -2.03
C SER A 36 5.98 2.84 -2.07
N ARG A 37 7.07 2.40 -1.43
CA ARG A 37 7.41 0.96 -1.28
C ARG A 37 6.31 0.18 -0.57
N THR A 38 5.57 0.81 0.35
CA THR A 38 4.42 0.22 1.03
C THR A 38 3.47 -0.41 0.00
N ILE A 39 2.98 0.33 -1.01
CA ILE A 39 1.99 -0.26 -1.93
C ILE A 39 2.58 -1.39 -2.78
N TRP A 40 3.89 -1.39 -3.05
CA TRP A 40 4.59 -2.39 -3.87
C TRP A 40 5.07 -3.63 -3.09
N SER A 41 4.94 -3.66 -1.76
CA SER A 41 5.35 -4.82 -0.97
C SER A 41 4.36 -5.99 -1.10
N GLU A 42 4.86 -7.11 -1.62
CA GLU A 42 4.14 -8.37 -1.73
C GLU A 42 3.84 -9.03 -0.37
N THR A 43 4.82 -8.99 0.54
CA THR A 43 4.64 -9.55 1.88
C THR A 43 3.62 -8.75 2.67
N LEU A 44 3.64 -7.42 2.52
CA LEU A 44 2.64 -6.54 3.08
C LEU A 44 1.24 -6.86 2.55
N LEU A 45 1.10 -6.97 1.22
CA LEU A 45 -0.17 -7.27 0.58
C LEU A 45 -0.80 -8.54 1.14
N ARG A 46 0.01 -9.58 1.39
CA ARG A 46 -0.45 -10.83 2.03
C ARG A 46 -0.82 -10.65 3.50
N ALA A 47 -0.08 -9.83 4.25
CA ALA A 47 -0.36 -9.57 5.66
C ALA A 47 -1.66 -8.76 5.87
N VAL A 48 -1.94 -7.78 5.00
CA VAL A 48 -3.10 -6.87 5.17
C VAL A 48 -4.45 -7.53 4.90
N VAL A 49 -4.50 -8.65 4.19
CA VAL A 49 -5.74 -9.41 3.92
C VAL A 49 -6.48 -9.75 5.22
N ASN A 50 -5.74 -10.04 6.29
CA ASN A 50 -6.31 -10.41 7.58
C ASN A 50 -6.29 -9.26 8.62
N ALA A 51 -5.74 -8.09 8.26
CA ALA A 51 -5.43 -7.05 9.23
C ALA A 51 -6.61 -6.07 9.49
N CYS A 52 -7.56 -5.95 8.56
CA CYS A 52 -8.68 -5.02 8.72
C CYS A 52 -10.02 -5.74 8.84
N SER A 53 -10.55 -5.80 10.07
CA SER A 53 -11.87 -6.37 10.37
C SER A 53 -13.04 -5.40 10.14
N GLN A 54 -12.75 -4.14 9.79
CA GLN A 54 -13.71 -3.03 9.79
C GLN A 54 -14.13 -2.60 8.37
N GLY A 55 -14.15 -3.52 7.41
CA GLY A 55 -14.79 -3.35 6.10
C GLY A 55 -13.94 -2.73 4.98
N ILE A 56 -12.79 -2.13 5.28
CA ILE A 56 -11.86 -1.66 4.25
C ILE A 56 -10.95 -2.83 3.83
N ASN A 57 -11.11 -3.28 2.59
CA ASN A 57 -10.21 -4.26 1.98
C ASN A 57 -8.91 -3.55 1.56
N LEU A 58 -7.96 -3.45 2.49
CA LEU A 58 -6.65 -2.81 2.25
C LEU A 58 -5.89 -3.46 1.09
N ALA A 59 -6.02 -4.79 0.91
CA ALA A 59 -5.38 -5.46 -0.21
C ALA A 59 -5.95 -4.97 -1.55
N ALA A 60 -7.28 -4.80 -1.64
CA ALA A 60 -7.91 -4.23 -2.83
C ALA A 60 -7.46 -2.78 -3.07
N VAL A 61 -7.38 -1.95 -2.02
CA VAL A 61 -6.88 -0.57 -2.12
C VAL A 61 -5.46 -0.54 -2.66
N MET A 62 -4.54 -1.33 -2.10
CA MET A 62 -3.15 -1.40 -2.57
C MET A 62 -3.06 -1.85 -4.04
N MET A 63 -3.88 -2.82 -4.47
CA MET A 63 -3.92 -3.25 -5.86
C MET A 63 -4.42 -2.15 -6.80
N GLU A 64 -5.45 -1.39 -6.42
CA GLU A 64 -5.92 -0.26 -7.22
C GLU A 64 -4.88 0.86 -7.30
N LEU A 65 -4.17 1.15 -6.20
CA LEU A 65 -3.06 2.12 -6.23
C LEU A 65 -1.94 1.68 -7.18
N ARG A 66 -1.60 0.39 -7.22
CA ARG A 66 -0.64 -0.11 -8.22
C ARG A 66 -1.17 0.07 -9.63
N ARG A 67 -2.42 -0.29 -9.91
CA ARG A 67 -3.03 -0.09 -11.24
C ARG A 67 -3.01 1.37 -11.64
N GLU A 68 -3.28 2.26 -10.70
CA GLU A 68 -3.24 3.70 -10.92
C GLU A 68 -1.81 4.19 -11.19
N ALA A 69 -0.82 3.71 -10.45
CA ALA A 69 0.59 3.99 -10.72
C ALA A 69 1.01 3.53 -12.13
N HIS A 70 0.55 2.34 -12.56
CA HIS A 70 0.78 1.84 -13.92
C HIS A 70 0.13 2.74 -14.97
N ARG A 71 -1.14 3.13 -14.74
CA ARG A 71 -1.89 4.01 -15.64
C ARG A 71 -1.20 5.37 -15.82
N ARG A 72 -0.53 5.86 -14.78
CA ARG A 72 0.22 7.12 -14.78
C ARG A 72 1.69 6.97 -15.21
N GLY A 73 2.17 5.74 -15.42
CA GLY A 73 3.58 5.48 -15.77
C GLY A 73 4.56 5.76 -14.63
N LEU A 74 4.10 5.75 -13.38
CA LEU A 74 4.90 6.05 -12.18
C LEU A 74 5.68 4.85 -11.63
N ASN A 75 5.58 3.71 -12.30
CA ASN A 75 6.28 2.51 -11.91
C ASN A 75 7.79 2.72 -12.10
N GLY A 76 8.50 2.90 -10.99
CA GLY A 76 9.96 2.92 -10.92
C GLY A 76 10.63 1.58 -11.23
N GLN A 77 10.24 0.91 -12.31
CA GLN A 77 11.09 0.06 -13.12
C GLN A 77 10.68 0.27 -14.57
N GLY A 78 11.47 1.05 -15.31
CA GLY A 78 11.48 0.90 -16.75
C GLY A 78 11.80 -0.56 -17.07
N CYS A 79 10.91 -1.22 -17.80
CA CYS A 79 11.21 -2.06 -18.96
C CYS A 79 9.89 -2.51 -19.58
N VAL A 80 9.54 -1.88 -20.70
CA VAL A 80 8.86 -2.58 -21.79
C VAL A 80 9.84 -3.63 -22.30
N SER A 81 9.51 -4.92 -22.15
CA SER A 81 9.84 -6.03 -23.07
C SER A 81 9.19 -7.31 -22.56
#